data_AF-A0A352A0V0-F1
#
_entry.id   AF-A0A352A0V0-F1
#
_cell.length_a   1.000
_cell.length_b   1.000
_cell.length_c   1.000
_cell.angle_alpha   90.00
_cell.angle_beta   90.00
_cell.angle_gamma   90.00
#
_symmetry.space_group_name_H-M   'P 1'
#
loop_
_entity.id
_entity.type
_entity.pdbx_description
1 polymer ?
#
loop_
_entity_poly.entity_id
_entity_poly.type
_entity_poly.pdbx_seq_one_letter_code
_entity_poly.pdbx_strand_id
1 'polypeptide(L)'
;MIPAYFLSSLMSTFLLITLSLITLLMISTGVFLLSKRFNFPYTVSLVGVGLLIALVSEFSIFAFLDDFRLTPDILLYIFLPILLFESAYNIKYKEMLRSAKAISLLAIVS
;
A
#
# COMPACT_ATOMS: atom_id res chain seq x y z
N MET A 1 25.11 -16.06 25.25
CA MET A 1 24.10 -17.12 24.98
C MET A 1 22.79 -16.41 24.73
N ILE A 2 22.25 -16.43 23.49
CA ILE A 2 20.99 -15.76 23.17
C ILE A 2 19.87 -16.57 23.84
N PRO A 3 18.98 -15.94 24.64
CA PRO A 3 17.92 -16.66 25.32
C PRO A 3 16.91 -17.26 24.34
N ALA A 4 16.45 -18.49 24.58
CA ALA A 4 15.48 -19.17 23.74
C ALA A 4 14.13 -18.42 23.61
N TYR A 5 13.74 -17.65 24.63
CA TYR A 5 12.53 -16.82 24.59
C TYR A 5 12.60 -15.69 23.55
N PHE A 6 13.80 -15.22 23.22
CA PHE A 6 13.99 -14.15 22.25
C PHE A 6 13.78 -14.65 20.82
N LEU A 7 14.21 -15.90 20.56
CA LEU A 7 14.01 -16.56 19.27
C LEU A 7 12.53 -16.90 19.03
N SER A 8 11.80 -17.34 20.06
CA SER A 8 10.37 -17.61 19.94
C SER A 8 9.54 -16.34 19.75
N SER A 9 9.86 -15.24 20.45
CA SER A 9 9.17 -13.96 20.26
C SER A 9 9.40 -13.40 18.87
N LEU A 10 10.63 -13.47 18.34
CA LEU A 10 10.96 -13.03 16.99
C LEU A 10 10.18 -13.83 15.94
N MET A 11 10.13 -15.15 16.09
CA MET A 11 9.39 -16.03 15.18
C MET A 11 7.89 -15.70 15.18
N SER A 12 7.29 -15.45 16.36
CA SER A 12 5.88 -15.09 16.47
C SER A 12 5.57 -13.73 15.84
N THR A 13 6.43 -12.74 16.06
CA THR A 13 6.26 -11.39 15.50
C THR A 13 6.34 -11.41 13.97
N PHE A 14 7.33 -12.13 13.43
CA PHE A 14 7.48 -12.31 11.99
C PHE A 14 6.26 -12.98 11.36
N LEU A 15 5.72 -14.02 12.02
CA LEU A 15 4.55 -14.74 11.55
C LEU A 15 3.30 -13.85 11.56
N LEU A 16 3.09 -13.05 12.62
CA LEU A 16 1.97 -12.11 12.72
C LEU A 16 2.03 -11.03 11.64
N ILE A 17 3.20 -10.41 11.44
CA ILE A 17 3.40 -9.40 10.38
C ILE A 17 3.15 -10.00 8.99
N THR A 18 3.66 -11.20 8.74
CA THR A 18 3.48 -11.89 7.44
C THR A 18 2.03 -12.24 7.20
N LEU A 19 1.34 -12.76 8.23
CA LEU A 19 -0.09 -13.08 8.15
C LEU A 19 -0.91 -11.81 7.87
N SER A 20 -0.65 -10.74 8.62
CA SER A 20 -1.28 -9.43 8.44
C SER A 20 -1.10 -8.93 7.01
N LEU A 21 0.14 -8.91 6.50
CA LEU A 21 0.47 -8.53 5.14
C LEU A 21 -0.31 -9.32 4.08
N ILE A 22 -0.31 -10.64 4.18
CA ILE A 22 -1.00 -11.51 3.23
C ILE A 22 -2.50 -11.26 3.29
N THR A 23 -3.08 -11.12 4.48
CA THR A 23 -4.50 -10.81 4.65
C THR A 23 -4.85 -9.45 4.04
N LEU A 24 -4.07 -8.40 4.28
CA LEU A 24 -4.29 -7.08 3.70
C LEU A 24 -4.20 -7.12 2.16
N LEU A 25 -3.22 -7.85 1.59
CA LEU A 25 -3.11 -8.03 0.14
C LEU A 25 -4.28 -8.81 -0.45
N MET A 26 -4.76 -9.84 0.26
CA MET A 26 -5.94 -10.61 -0.13
C MET A 26 -7.19 -9.74 -0.13
N ILE A 27 -7.36 -8.90 0.90
CA ILE A 27 -8.45 -7.92 0.96
C ILE A 27 -8.32 -6.91 -0.19
N SER A 28 -7.14 -6.33 -0.42
CA SER A 28 -6.90 -5.39 -1.52
C SER A 28 -7.28 -5.98 -2.89
N THR A 29 -6.92 -7.24 -3.12
CA THR A 29 -7.28 -7.96 -4.34
C THR A 29 -8.79 -8.22 -4.42
N GLY A 30 -9.42 -8.60 -3.31
CA GLY A 30 -10.88 -8.73 -3.21
C GLY A 30 -11.59 -7.42 -3.54
N VAL A 31 -11.11 -6.30 -3.00
CA VAL A 31 -11.63 -4.96 -3.28
C VAL A 31 -11.47 -4.60 -4.75
N PHE A 32 -10.33 -4.93 -5.38
CA PHE A 32 -10.14 -4.73 -6.82
C PHE A 32 -11.21 -5.44 -7.65
N LEU A 33 -11.47 -6.71 -7.34
CA LEU A 33 -12.47 -7.52 -8.04
C LEU A 33 -13.90 -6.98 -7.81
N LEU A 34 -14.23 -6.60 -6.57
CA LEU A 34 -15.53 -6.01 -6.24
C LEU A 34 -15.72 -4.65 -6.91
N SER A 35 -14.71 -3.78 -6.87
CA SER A 35 -14.76 -2.44 -7.49
C SER A 35 -14.96 -2.54 -9.00
N LYS A 36 -14.31 -3.52 -9.64
CA LYS A 36 -14.52 -3.83 -11.07
C LYS A 36 -15.96 -4.29 -11.36
N ARG A 37 -16.60 -5.02 -10.44
CA ARG A 37 -17.99 -5.47 -10.58
C ARG A 37 -19.01 -4.35 -10.39
N PHE A 38 -18.75 -3.40 -9.49
CA PHE A 38 -19.67 -2.29 -9.19
C PHE A 38 -19.38 -1.01 -9.98
N ASN A 39 -18.38 -0.99 -10.87
CA ASN A 39 -17.91 0.20 -11.62
C ASN A 39 -17.46 1.38 -10.73
N PHE A 40 -17.15 1.13 -9.46
CA PHE A 40 -16.61 2.16 -8.58
C PHE A 40 -15.10 2.34 -8.82
N PRO A 41 -14.54 3.56 -8.64
CA PRO A 41 -13.12 3.78 -8.71
C PRO A 41 -12.38 2.96 -7.64
N TYR A 42 -11.44 2.13 -8.07
CA TYR A 42 -10.67 1.24 -7.19
C TYR A 42 -10.04 1.98 -6.00
N THR A 43 -9.45 3.15 -6.25
CA THR A 43 -8.79 3.95 -5.21
C THR A 43 -9.76 4.40 -4.12
N VAL A 44 -10.97 4.82 -4.48
CA VAL A 44 -11.98 5.28 -3.51
C VAL A 44 -12.48 4.10 -2.67
N SER A 45 -12.75 2.96 -3.31
CA SER A 45 -13.15 1.72 -2.64
C SER A 45 -12.08 1.24 -1.65
N LEU A 46 -10.81 1.27 -2.06
CA LEU A 46 -9.69 0.81 -1.25
C LEU A 46 -9.48 1.70 0.00
N VAL A 47 -9.60 3.03 -0.15
CA VAL A 47 -9.54 3.95 0.99
C VAL A 47 -10.71 3.70 1.95
N GLY A 48 -11.92 3.51 1.44
CA GLY A 48 -13.08 3.19 2.26
C GLY A 48 -12.90 1.89 3.07
N VAL A 49 -12.37 0.85 2.44
CA VAL A 49 -12.08 -0.42 3.13
C VAL A 49 -10.96 -0.27 4.15
N GLY A 50 -9.91 0.51 3.85
CA GLY A 50 -8.86 0.82 4.81
C GLY A 50 -9.39 1.53 6.06
N LEU A 51 -10.32 2.47 5.90
CA LEU A 51 -10.99 3.12 7.04
C LEU A 51 -11.85 2.13 7.84
N LEU A 52 -12.58 1.24 7.18
CA LEU A 52 -13.35 0.20 7.87
C LEU A 52 -12.44 -0.77 8.65
N ILE A 53 -11.30 -1.16 8.07
CA ILE A 53 -10.31 -2.03 8.75
C ILE A 53 -9.77 -1.33 10.00
N ALA A 54 -9.47 -0.03 9.93
CA ALA A 54 -8.99 0.72 11.08
C ALA A 54 -10.00 0.70 12.25
N LEU A 55 -11.30 0.78 11.96
CA LEU A 55 -12.36 0.69 12.97
C LEU A 55 -12.56 -0.74 13.51
N VAL A 56 -12.46 -1.74 12.63
CA VAL A 56 -12.69 -3.15 12.99
C VAL A 56 -11.47 -3.78 13.70
N SER A 57 -10.28 -3.20 13.53
CA SER A 57 -9.06 -3.65 14.18
C SER A 57 -9.08 -3.51 15.70
N GLU A 58 -10.00 -2.73 16.27
CA GLU A 58 -10.19 -2.63 17.72
C GLU A 58 -10.80 -3.90 18.33
N PHE A 59 -11.44 -4.75 17.51
CA PHE A 59 -11.96 -6.03 17.96
C PHE A 59 -10.86 -7.06 18.10
N SER A 60 -10.83 -7.79 19.23
CA SER A 60 -9.79 -8.79 19.58
C SER A 60 -9.52 -9.87 18.51
N ILE A 61 -10.47 -10.13 17.61
CA ILE A 61 -10.35 -11.13 16.54
C ILE A 61 -9.51 -10.60 15.37
N PHE A 62 -9.49 -9.28 15.17
CA PHE A 62 -8.86 -8.60 14.04
C PHE A 62 -7.62 -7.78 14.44
N ALA A 63 -7.18 -7.86 15.69
CA ALA A 63 -6.01 -7.14 16.20
C ALA A 63 -4.73 -7.41 15.38
N PHE A 64 -4.61 -8.61 14.79
CA PHE A 64 -3.46 -8.96 13.95
C PHE A 64 -3.36 -8.12 12.66
N LEU A 65 -4.44 -7.48 12.20
CA LEU A 65 -4.39 -6.58 11.04
C LEU A 65 -3.57 -5.32 11.33
N ASP A 66 -3.37 -4.97 12.61
CA ASP A 66 -2.59 -3.80 13.02
C ASP A 66 -1.09 -4.10 13.23
N ASP A 67 -0.69 -5.37 13.19
CA ASP A 67 0.71 -5.76 13.35
C ASP A 67 1.58 -5.33 12.15
N PHE A 68 0.95 -5.16 10.97
CA PHE A 68 1.60 -4.54 9.82
C PHE A 68 1.02 -3.14 9.56
N ARG A 69 1.82 -2.12 9.88
CA ARG A 69 1.50 -0.72 9.60
C ARG A 69 2.30 -0.19 8.42
N LEU A 70 1.59 0.36 7.44
CA LEU A 70 2.21 1.15 6.36
C LEU A 70 2.65 2.52 6.91
N THR A 71 3.85 2.55 7.49
CA THR A 71 4.47 3.78 7.99
C THR A 71 4.89 4.70 6.84
N PRO A 72 4.82 6.03 6.99
CA PRO A 72 5.32 6.97 5.99
C PRO A 72 6.75 6.68 5.52
N ASP A 73 7.64 6.23 6.41
CA ASP A 73 9.02 5.87 6.05
C ASP A 73 9.08 4.75 5.01
N ILE A 74 8.28 3.69 5.21
CA ILE A 74 8.20 2.56 4.26
C ILE A 74 7.63 3.05 2.92
N LEU A 75 6.59 3.90 2.97
CA LEU A 75 5.98 4.46 1.78
C LEU A 75 6.97 5.30 0.98
N LEU A 76 7.68 6.22 1.65
CA LEU A 76 8.59 7.16 1.00
C LEU A 76 9.90 6.52 0.53
N TYR A 77 10.43 5.54 1.26
CA TYR A 77 11.73 4.94 0.93
C TYR A 77 11.65 3.67 0.10
N ILE A 78 10.55 2.93 0.18
CA ILE A 78 10.39 1.67 -0.56
C ILE A 78 9.38 1.85 -1.69
N PHE A 79 8.13 2.21 -1.38
CA PHE A 79 7.07 2.23 -2.39
C PHE A 79 7.22 3.38 -3.39
N LEU A 80 7.48 4.60 -2.92
CA LEU A 80 7.54 5.78 -3.77
C LEU A 80 8.63 5.69 -4.84
N PRO A 81 9.87 5.27 -4.56
CA PRO A 81 10.86 5.07 -5.61
C PRO A 81 10.39 4.04 -6.64
N ILE A 82 9.89 2.88 -6.21
CA ILE A 82 9.41 1.82 -7.10
C ILE A 82 8.29 2.34 -8.01
N LEU A 83 7.29 3.02 -7.44
CA LEU A 83 6.14 3.57 -8.17
C LEU A 83 6.53 4.71 -9.11
N LEU A 84 7.42 5.62 -8.67
CA LEU A 84 7.92 6.70 -9.51
C LEU A 84 8.73 6.17 -10.69
N PHE A 85 9.58 5.15 -10.48
CA PHE A 85 10.34 4.54 -11.56
C PHE A 85 9.44 3.82 -12.57
N GLU A 86 8.45 3.05 -12.09
CA GLU A 86 7.50 2.35 -12.95
C GLU A 86 6.66 3.33 -13.78
N SER A 87 6.15 4.38 -13.13
CA SER A 87 5.42 5.46 -13.80
C SER A 87 6.29 6.21 -14.81
N ALA A 88 7.52 6.57 -14.45
CA ALA A 88 8.45 7.26 -15.34
C ALA A 88 8.85 6.41 -16.55
N TYR A 89 9.03 5.09 -16.36
CA TYR A 89 9.35 4.17 -17.45
C TYR A 89 8.17 3.95 -18.40
N ASN A 90 6.94 3.96 -17.89
CA ASN A 90 5.73 3.81 -18.71
C ASN A 90 5.35 5.09 -19.49
N ILE A 91 5.95 6.25 -19.18
CA ILE A 91 5.71 7.50 -19.92
C ILE A 91 6.31 7.43 -21.33
N LYS A 92 5.50 7.79 -22.33
CA LYS A 92 5.96 7.95 -23.71
C LYS A 92 6.88 9.17 -23.85
N TYR A 93 8.18 8.93 -23.77
CA TYR A 93 9.22 9.98 -23.82
C TYR A 93 9.06 10.97 -24.98
N LYS A 94 8.71 10.51 -26.20
CA LYS A 94 8.51 11.37 -27.38
C LYS A 94 7.33 12.35 -27.21
N GLU A 95 6.23 11.88 -26.63
CA GLU A 95 5.05 12.73 -26.38
C GLU A 95 5.31 13.70 -25.22
N MET A 96 6.02 13.23 -24.18
CA MET A 96 6.46 14.06 -23.06
C MET A 96 7.31 15.24 -23.52
N LEU A 97 8.30 15.00 -24.39
CA LEU A 97 9.14 16.08 -24.93
C LEU A 97 8.37 17.06 -25.81
N ARG A 98 7.44 16.56 -26.64
CA ARG A 98 6.61 17.42 -27.50
C ARG A 98 5.75 18.38 -26.68
N SER A 99 5.25 17.92 -25.53
CA SER A 99 4.39 18.70 -24.63
C SER A 99 5.13 19.28 -23.42
N ALA A 100 6.47 19.25 -23.40
CA ALA A 100 7.26 19.61 -22.23
C ALA A 100 6.97 21.02 -21.71
N LYS A 101 6.78 22.01 -22.61
CA LYS A 101 6.43 23.38 -22.21
C LYS A 101 5.11 23.44 -21.44
N ALA A 102 4.08 22.74 -21.93
CA ALA A 102 2.77 22.71 -21.28
C ALA A 102 2.82 21.97 -19.94
N ILE A 103 3.53 20.82 -19.90
CA ILE A 103 3.71 20.03 -18.67
C ILE A 103 4.46 20.84 -17.62
N SER A 104 5.57 21.50 -17.97
CA SER A 104 6.36 22.32 -17.03
C SER A 104 5.60 23.53 -16.53
N LEU A 105 4.81 24.20 -17.37
CA LEU A 105 3.93 25.28 -16.94
C LEU A 105 2.91 24.79 -15.91
N LEU A 106 2.24 23.66 -16.18
CA LEU A 106 1.26 23.07 -15.28
C LEU A 106 1.90 22.60 -13.97
N ALA A 107 3.10 22.03 -14.01
CA ALA A 107 3.78 21.51 -12.83
C ALA A 107 4.34 22.58 -11.88
N ILE A 108 4.66 23.78 -12.39
CA ILE A 108 5.26 24.87 -11.61
C ILE A 108 4.23 25.91 -11.16
N VAL A 109 3.22 26.18 -12.00
CA VAL A 109 2.27 27.29 -11.79
C VAL A 109 0.94 26.83 -11.20
N SER A 110 0.56 25.56 -11.35
CA SER A 110 -0.67 25.00 -10.72
C SER A 110 -0.50 24.75 -9.23
#